data_AF-A0A9R0WEG2-F1
#
_entry.id   AF-A0A9R0WEG2-F1
#
_cell.length_a   1.000
_cell.length_b   1.000
_cell.length_c   1.000
_cell.angle_alpha   90.00
_cell.angle_beta   90.00
_cell.angle_gamma   90.00
#
_symmetry.space_group_name_H-M   'P 1'
#
loop_
_entity.id
_entity.type
_entity.pdbx_description
1 polymer ?
#
loop_
_entity_poly.entity_id
_entity_poly.type
_entity_poly.pdbx_seq_one_letter_code
_entity_poly.pdbx_strand_id
1 'polypeptide(L)'
;MKLKTKRPGWKSLVPLQLSRKSTMRFFLFPKVQASGQSPNDTPVYLNVYDLTPMNGYIYWAGLGIFHSGIEVHGVEYAFGAHDYPTSGVFEVEPRQCPGFRFRRSIYLGTTCLDPIQVRQFMELQSVNYNGDSYHLIMKNCNHFCKDMCYKLTGSKIPKWVNRLARIAESSARD
;
A
#
# COMPACT_ATOMS: atom_id res chain seq x y z
N MET A 1 9.98 69.66 15.50
CA MET A 1 9.00 69.37 16.58
C MET A 1 9.25 67.96 17.11
N LYS A 2 9.54 67.83 18.40
CA LYS A 2 9.62 66.56 19.13
C LYS A 2 8.24 66.23 19.67
N LEU A 3 7.89 64.95 19.78
CA LEU A 3 7.24 64.41 20.97
C LEU A 3 7.60 62.92 21.12
N LYS A 4 8.24 62.64 22.26
CA LYS A 4 8.63 61.34 22.80
C LYS A 4 7.53 60.88 23.76
N THR A 5 7.33 59.57 23.86
CA THR A 5 6.79 58.88 25.06
C THR A 5 7.49 57.51 25.16
N LYS A 6 8.65 57.43 25.80
CA LYS A 6 8.94 56.96 27.18
C LYS A 6 8.28 55.63 27.59
N ARG A 7 9.15 54.61 27.82
CA ARG A 7 8.93 53.32 28.50
C ARG A 7 8.80 53.52 30.04
N PRO A 8 8.39 52.49 30.81
CA PRO A 8 9.34 51.51 31.39
C PRO A 8 8.78 50.07 31.28
N GLY A 9 9.53 48.96 31.29
CA GLY A 9 10.84 48.65 31.86
C GLY A 9 10.66 47.84 33.14
N TRP A 10 10.60 46.51 33.07
CA TRP A 10 10.88 45.61 34.20
C TRP A 10 11.74 44.42 33.74
N LYS A 11 12.80 44.19 34.52
CA LYS A 11 13.69 43.01 34.51
C LYS A 11 13.33 42.18 35.74
N SER A 12 13.36 40.85 35.65
CA SER A 12 13.98 39.96 36.67
C SER A 12 13.83 38.49 36.24
N LEU A 13 14.93 37.81 35.89
CA LEU A 13 15.60 36.76 36.67
C LEU A 13 14.85 35.40 36.74
N VAL A 14 15.39 34.44 35.98
CA VAL A 14 15.35 32.96 36.18
C VAL A 14 15.76 32.62 37.64
N PRO A 15 15.50 31.43 38.22
CA PRO A 15 15.52 30.10 37.58
C PRO A 15 14.47 29.09 38.12
N LEU A 16 14.35 27.92 37.46
CA LEU A 16 14.64 26.60 38.04
C LEU A 16 14.01 25.49 37.18
N GLN A 17 14.84 24.51 36.83
CA GLN A 17 14.45 23.22 36.30
C GLN A 17 13.36 22.57 37.15
N LEU A 18 12.33 22.01 36.52
CA LEU A 18 11.60 20.88 37.10
C LEU A 18 11.24 19.88 36.00
N SER A 19 11.96 18.76 36.03
CA SER A 19 11.69 17.54 35.29
C SER A 19 10.23 17.13 35.45
N ARG A 20 9.47 17.10 34.35
CA ARG A 20 8.14 16.49 34.31
C ARG A 20 8.28 15.11 33.69
N LYS A 21 8.55 14.10 34.52
CA LYS A 21 8.44 12.69 34.14
C LYS A 21 6.96 12.39 33.84
N SER A 22 6.62 12.28 32.57
CA SER A 22 5.34 11.73 32.15
C SER A 22 5.49 10.21 32.06
N THR A 23 5.10 9.51 33.12
CA THR A 23 4.94 8.06 33.12
C THR A 23 3.86 7.69 32.13
N MET A 24 4.25 7.38 30.90
CA MET A 24 3.40 6.62 29.99
C MET A 24 3.20 5.26 30.65
N ARG A 25 1.99 5.04 31.18
CA ARG A 25 1.48 3.72 31.54
C ARG A 25 1.67 2.84 30.31
N PHE A 26 2.70 2.01 30.35
CA PHE A 26 2.86 0.90 29.44
C PHE A 26 1.65 -0.01 29.66
N PHE A 27 0.65 0.12 28.80
CA PHE A 27 -0.29 -0.97 28.59
C PHE A 27 0.55 -2.10 28.00
N LEU A 28 0.95 -3.03 28.88
CA LEU A 28 1.46 -4.34 28.51
C LEU A 28 0.31 -5.04 27.78
N PHE A 29 0.24 -4.82 26.47
CA PHE A 29 -0.52 -5.70 25.61
C PHE A 29 0.07 -7.10 25.79
N PRO A 30 -0.76 -8.13 26.07
CA PRO A 30 -0.29 -9.50 26.08
C PRO A 30 0.41 -9.73 24.75
N LYS A 31 1.68 -10.15 24.81
CA LYS A 31 2.41 -10.66 23.67
C LYS A 31 1.58 -11.83 23.15
N VAL A 32 0.75 -11.59 22.13
CA VAL A 32 0.13 -12.64 21.35
C VAL A 32 1.30 -13.48 20.88
N GLN A 33 1.40 -14.70 21.40
CA GLN A 33 2.41 -15.64 20.96
C GLN A 33 2.18 -15.83 19.47
N ALA A 34 3.10 -15.33 18.66
CA ALA A 34 3.18 -15.68 17.26
C ALA A 34 3.33 -17.20 17.23
N SER A 35 2.25 -17.89 16.87
CA SER A 35 2.25 -19.31 16.62
C SER A 35 3.23 -19.57 15.48
N GLY A 36 4.36 -20.20 15.81
CA GLY A 36 5.34 -20.81 14.90
C GLY A 36 5.58 -20.09 13.59
N GLN A 37 6.51 -19.13 13.54
CA GLN A 37 7.19 -18.84 12.28
C GLN A 37 7.93 -20.11 11.87
N SER A 38 7.46 -20.77 10.82
CA SER A 38 8.24 -21.82 10.19
C SER A 38 9.47 -21.17 9.53
N PRO A 39 10.63 -21.83 9.45
CA PRO A 39 11.82 -21.27 8.77
C PRO A 39 11.57 -20.87 7.31
N ASN A 40 10.45 -21.32 6.71
CA ASN A 40 10.09 -21.10 5.32
C ASN A 40 8.99 -20.05 5.13
N ASP A 41 8.56 -19.36 6.20
CA ASP A 41 7.51 -18.35 6.10
C ASP A 41 8.05 -17.05 5.52
N THR A 42 7.85 -16.87 4.21
CA THR A 42 8.29 -15.69 3.48
C THR A 42 7.24 -14.58 3.58
N PRO A 43 7.61 -13.34 3.94
CA PRO A 43 6.66 -12.24 4.03
C PRO A 43 6.14 -11.83 2.63
N VAL A 44 4.84 -11.52 2.58
CA VAL A 44 4.17 -10.96 1.41
C VAL A 44 3.74 -9.54 1.73
N TYR A 45 4.03 -8.60 0.83
CA TYR A 45 3.68 -7.20 0.98
C TYR A 45 2.79 -6.71 -0.16
N LEU A 46 1.96 -5.71 0.14
CA LEU A 46 1.27 -4.89 -0.84
C LEU A 46 1.99 -3.56 -0.98
N ASN A 47 2.58 -3.31 -2.14
CA ASN A 47 3.13 -2.00 -2.47
C ASN A 47 2.03 -1.15 -3.07
N VAL A 48 1.80 0.02 -2.49
CA VAL A 48 0.75 0.96 -2.88
C VAL A 48 1.40 2.21 -3.44
N TYR A 49 0.86 2.70 -4.55
CA TYR A 49 1.36 3.88 -5.24
C TYR A 49 0.25 4.90 -5.47
N ASP A 50 0.61 6.17 -5.36
CA ASP A 50 -0.20 7.27 -5.85
C ASP A 50 -0.09 7.33 -7.39
N LEU A 51 -1.21 7.62 -8.06
CA LEU A 51 -1.21 7.92 -9.50
C LEU A 51 -0.45 9.23 -9.73
N THR A 52 0.55 9.23 -10.62
CA THR A 52 1.18 10.50 -11.01
C THR A 52 0.30 11.24 -12.02
N PRO A 53 0.31 12.58 -12.04
CA PRO A 53 -0.51 13.36 -12.99
C PRO A 53 -0.07 13.24 -14.46
N MET A 54 1.04 12.57 -14.76
CA MET A 54 1.58 12.47 -16.12
C MET A 54 1.22 11.10 -16.73
N ASN A 55 0.78 11.13 -17.99
CA ASN A 55 0.16 10.07 -18.79
C ASN A 55 -1.33 9.86 -18.49
N GLY A 56 -2.25 10.37 -19.33
CA GLY A 56 -3.61 9.85 -19.62
C GLY A 56 -4.61 9.48 -18.50
N TYR A 57 -4.18 9.42 -17.25
CA TYR A 57 -4.86 8.98 -16.05
C TYR A 57 -5.35 10.17 -15.21
N ILE A 58 -5.33 11.39 -15.79
CA ILE A 58 -5.79 12.63 -15.15
C ILE A 58 -7.29 12.55 -14.77
N TYR A 59 -8.07 11.65 -15.39
CA TYR A 59 -9.47 11.39 -14.99
C TYR A 59 -9.64 10.85 -13.56
N TRP A 60 -8.57 10.52 -12.84
CA TRP A 60 -8.62 9.82 -11.54
C TRP A 60 -8.20 10.69 -10.34
N ALA A 61 -7.77 11.93 -10.57
CA ALA A 61 -7.46 12.88 -9.50
C ALA A 61 -8.75 13.26 -8.75
N GLY A 62 -8.91 12.74 -7.53
CA GLY A 62 -10.02 13.06 -6.63
C GLY A 62 -10.90 11.88 -6.20
N LEU A 63 -10.76 10.70 -6.83
CA LEU A 63 -11.60 9.54 -6.53
C LEU A 63 -10.91 8.44 -5.70
N GLY A 64 -9.59 8.53 -5.46
CA GLY A 64 -8.87 7.61 -4.57
C GLY A 64 -8.56 6.23 -5.17
N ILE A 65 -8.24 6.19 -6.47
CA ILE A 65 -7.67 5.00 -7.10
C ILE A 65 -6.19 4.95 -6.81
N PHE A 66 -5.75 3.89 -6.15
CA PHE A 66 -4.34 3.57 -6.01
C PHE A 66 -3.96 2.49 -7.03
N HIS A 67 -2.70 2.51 -7.45
CA HIS A 67 -2.08 1.34 -8.06
C HIS A 67 -1.47 0.48 -6.94
N SER A 68 -1.49 -0.84 -7.13
CA SER A 68 -0.81 -1.75 -6.21
C SER A 68 -0.14 -2.91 -6.93
N GLY A 69 0.95 -3.39 -6.32
CA GLY A 69 1.65 -4.63 -6.66
C GLY A 69 1.84 -5.52 -5.43
N ILE A 70 1.95 -6.84 -5.66
CA ILE A 70 2.26 -7.84 -4.65
C ILE A 70 3.75 -8.13 -4.67
N GLU A 71 4.43 -7.86 -3.56
CA GLU A 71 5.84 -8.14 -3.36
C GLU A 71 6.01 -9.43 -2.55
N VAL A 72 6.82 -10.36 -3.07
CA VAL A 72 7.19 -11.62 -2.42
C VAL A 72 8.54 -12.07 -2.99
N HIS A 73 9.42 -12.62 -2.14
CA HIS A 73 10.79 -13.02 -2.55
C HIS A 73 11.58 -11.92 -3.28
N GLY A 74 11.35 -10.65 -2.95
CA GLY A 74 12.06 -9.53 -3.56
C GLY A 74 11.64 -9.19 -5.00
N VAL A 75 10.56 -9.79 -5.49
CA VAL A 75 9.95 -9.47 -6.80
C VAL A 75 8.57 -8.89 -6.57
N GLU A 76 8.23 -7.81 -7.27
CA GLU A 76 6.90 -7.23 -7.25
C GLU A 76 6.13 -7.54 -8.53
N TYR A 77 4.93 -8.10 -8.36
CA TYR A 77 4.00 -8.46 -9.42
C TYR A 77 2.83 -7.50 -9.48
N ALA A 78 2.53 -6.98 -10.65
CA ALA A 78 1.39 -6.09 -10.87
C ALA A 78 0.67 -6.41 -12.18
N PHE A 79 -0.56 -5.93 -12.33
CA PHE A 79 -1.37 -6.11 -13.52
C PHE A 79 -1.61 -4.76 -14.22
N GLY A 80 -1.36 -4.71 -15.52
CA GLY A 80 -1.47 -3.52 -16.36
C GLY A 80 -2.29 -3.77 -17.62
N ALA A 81 -2.69 -2.67 -18.28
CA ALA A 81 -3.44 -2.69 -19.53
C ALA A 81 -2.50 -2.69 -20.74
N HIS A 82 -2.84 -3.45 -21.78
CA HIS A 82 -2.27 -3.33 -23.13
C HIS A 82 -3.22 -4.00 -24.14
N ASP A 83 -3.10 -3.70 -25.43
CA ASP A 83 -4.11 -4.06 -26.46
C ASP A 83 -4.01 -5.51 -26.99
N TYR A 84 -3.24 -6.37 -26.33
CA TYR A 84 -2.92 -7.71 -26.83
C TYR A 84 -3.59 -8.78 -25.95
N PRO A 85 -4.03 -9.91 -26.53
CA PRO A 85 -4.64 -11.03 -25.79
C PRO A 85 -3.58 -11.89 -25.07
N THR A 86 -2.58 -11.23 -24.48
CA THR A 86 -1.51 -11.83 -23.68
C THR A 86 -1.62 -11.35 -22.25
N SER A 87 -0.93 -12.01 -21.32
CA SER A 87 -0.97 -11.58 -19.92
C SER A 87 -0.49 -10.14 -19.75
N GLY A 88 -1.28 -9.35 -19.02
CA GLY A 88 -0.89 -8.02 -18.55
C GLY A 88 -0.21 -8.06 -17.19
N VAL A 89 0.08 -9.24 -16.65
CA VAL A 89 0.87 -9.38 -15.41
C VAL A 89 2.35 -9.16 -15.75
N PHE A 90 3.00 -8.29 -14.98
CA PHE A 90 4.40 -7.95 -15.17
C PHE A 90 5.14 -7.92 -13.83
N GLU A 91 6.46 -8.08 -13.92
CA GLU A 91 7.40 -8.03 -12.79
C GLU A 91 8.13 -6.68 -12.78
N VAL A 92 8.35 -6.13 -11.59
CA VAL A 92 9.18 -4.95 -11.37
C VAL A 92 10.06 -5.12 -10.14
N GLU A 93 11.12 -4.32 -10.06
CA GLU A 93 11.81 -4.13 -8.79
C GLU A 93 10.84 -3.57 -7.75
N PRO A 94 10.84 -4.09 -6.51
CA PRO A 94 9.95 -3.62 -5.48
C PRO A 94 10.01 -2.10 -5.31
N ARG A 95 8.84 -1.48 -5.24
CA ARG A 95 8.65 -0.03 -5.01
C ARG A 95 9.07 0.85 -6.19
N GLN A 96 9.37 0.26 -7.34
CA GLN A 96 9.85 0.97 -8.54
C GLN A 96 8.92 0.82 -9.76
N CYS A 97 7.61 0.65 -9.54
CA CYS A 97 6.66 0.60 -10.65
C CYS A 97 6.72 1.89 -11.52
N PRO A 98 7.06 1.82 -12.81
CA PRO A 98 7.20 2.98 -13.68
C PRO A 98 5.89 3.78 -13.80
N GLY A 99 5.98 5.11 -13.80
CA GLY A 99 4.81 5.99 -13.95
C GLY A 99 3.97 6.19 -12.68
N PHE A 100 4.32 5.56 -11.56
CA PHE A 100 3.63 5.72 -10.30
C PHE A 100 4.56 6.23 -9.20
N ARG A 101 4.00 6.94 -8.20
CA ARG A 101 4.77 7.40 -7.05
C ARG A 101 4.53 6.47 -5.87
N PHE A 102 5.56 5.77 -5.43
CA PHE A 102 5.46 4.88 -4.28
C PHE A 102 4.96 5.61 -3.04
N ARG A 103 3.97 5.02 -2.38
CA ARG A 103 3.33 5.57 -1.18
C ARG A 103 3.75 4.81 0.07
N ARG A 104 3.56 3.49 0.08
CA ARG A 104 3.89 2.61 1.21
C ARG A 104 3.81 1.13 0.86
N SER A 105 4.48 0.30 1.66
CA SER A 105 4.30 -1.15 1.71
C SER A 105 3.42 -1.55 2.89
N ILE A 106 2.60 -2.58 2.71
CA ILE A 106 1.70 -3.10 3.74
C ILE A 106 1.94 -4.60 3.88
N TYR A 107 2.30 -5.06 5.06
CA TYR A 107 2.44 -6.49 5.34
C TYR A 107 1.08 -7.18 5.22
N LEU A 108 1.01 -8.24 4.41
CA LEU A 108 -0.22 -8.99 4.13
C LEU A 108 -0.25 -10.36 4.82
N GLY A 109 0.89 -10.89 5.24
CA GLY A 109 1.02 -12.23 5.82
C GLY A 109 2.29 -12.92 5.32
N THR A 110 2.32 -14.24 5.45
CA THR A 110 3.41 -15.07 4.95
C THR A 110 2.91 -16.14 4.00
N THR A 111 3.82 -16.65 3.17
CA THR A 111 3.62 -17.84 2.34
C THR A 111 4.75 -18.84 2.59
N CYS A 112 4.45 -20.13 2.47
CA CYS A 112 5.44 -21.21 2.58
C CYS A 112 6.06 -21.60 1.23
N LEU A 113 5.63 -20.95 0.14
CA LEU A 113 6.15 -21.22 -1.20
C LEU A 113 7.57 -20.67 -1.35
N ASP A 114 8.46 -21.44 -1.97
CA ASP A 114 9.80 -20.98 -2.36
C ASP A 114 9.74 -20.04 -3.60
N PRO A 115 10.85 -19.36 -3.96
CA PRO A 115 10.86 -18.42 -5.09
C PRO A 115 10.43 -19.03 -6.43
N ILE A 116 10.80 -20.30 -6.70
CA ILE A 116 10.46 -20.99 -7.95
C ILE A 116 8.97 -21.31 -7.96
N GLN A 117 8.44 -21.79 -6.84
CA GLN A 117 7.02 -22.07 -6.66
C GLN A 117 6.17 -20.81 -6.79
N VAL A 118 6.62 -19.68 -6.23
CA VAL A 118 5.92 -18.39 -6.38
C VAL A 118 5.91 -17.95 -7.83
N ARG A 119 7.02 -18.07 -8.56
CA ARG A 119 7.08 -17.73 -9.98
C ARG A 119 6.11 -18.59 -10.80
N GLN A 120 6.15 -19.90 -10.62
CA GLN A 120 5.22 -20.83 -11.29
C GLN A 120 3.76 -20.52 -10.94
N PHE A 121 3.49 -20.22 -9.66
CA PHE A 121 2.18 -19.78 -9.22
C PHE A 121 1.74 -18.52 -9.96
N MET A 122 2.58 -17.49 -10.04
CA MET A 122 2.27 -16.25 -10.74
C MET A 122 2.04 -16.48 -12.23
N GLU A 123 2.87 -17.27 -12.89
CA GLU A 123 2.72 -17.67 -14.29
C GLU A 123 1.35 -18.34 -14.53
N LEU A 124 0.96 -19.29 -13.68
CA LEU A 124 -0.34 -19.95 -13.74
C LEU A 124 -1.52 -19.01 -13.48
N GLN A 125 -1.37 -18.03 -12.59
CA GLN A 125 -2.44 -17.05 -12.33
C GLN A 125 -2.55 -16.02 -13.46
N SER A 126 -1.44 -15.71 -14.13
CA SER A 126 -1.33 -14.68 -15.17
C SER A 126 -2.26 -14.92 -16.37
N VAL A 127 -2.62 -16.19 -16.63
CA VAL A 127 -3.55 -16.60 -17.70
C VAL A 127 -4.97 -16.04 -17.54
N ASN A 128 -5.35 -15.68 -16.30
CA ASN A 128 -6.66 -15.08 -16.03
C ASN A 128 -6.64 -13.55 -16.14
N TYR A 129 -5.48 -12.96 -16.43
CA TYR A 129 -5.21 -11.53 -16.36
C TYR A 129 -4.57 -11.04 -17.66
N ASN A 130 -5.27 -11.18 -18.78
CA ASN A 130 -4.84 -10.60 -20.05
C ASN A 130 -4.91 -9.07 -20.01
N GLY A 131 -3.95 -8.41 -20.64
CA GLY A 131 -3.88 -6.94 -20.67
C GLY A 131 -5.07 -6.30 -21.35
N ASP A 132 -5.61 -6.93 -22.39
CA ASP A 132 -6.80 -6.47 -23.13
C ASP A 132 -8.10 -6.60 -22.32
N SER A 133 -8.06 -7.37 -21.23
CA SER A 133 -9.17 -7.51 -20.28
C SER A 133 -9.12 -6.52 -19.12
N TYR A 134 -8.13 -5.62 -19.09
CA TYR A 134 -7.99 -4.64 -18.01
C TYR A 134 -9.17 -3.65 -18.02
N HIS A 135 -9.86 -3.57 -16.90
CA HIS A 135 -10.96 -2.63 -16.69
C HIS A 135 -10.78 -1.89 -15.36
N LEU A 136 -10.75 -0.56 -15.44
CA LEU A 136 -10.46 0.34 -14.31
C LEU A 136 -11.34 0.09 -13.07
N ILE A 137 -12.59 -0.32 -13.28
CA ILE A 137 -13.55 -0.57 -12.21
C ILE A 137 -13.69 -2.07 -11.89
N MET A 138 -13.67 -2.94 -12.91
CA MET A 138 -14.14 -4.33 -12.77
C MET A 138 -13.00 -5.35 -12.71
N LYS A 139 -11.83 -5.00 -13.26
CA LYS A 139 -10.68 -5.90 -13.38
C LYS A 139 -9.40 -5.09 -13.52
N ASN A 140 -8.89 -4.61 -12.40
CA ASN A 140 -7.72 -3.72 -12.33
C ASN A 140 -6.60 -4.36 -11.48
N CYS A 141 -5.47 -3.65 -11.36
CA CYS A 141 -4.33 -4.07 -10.51
C CYS A 141 -4.71 -4.44 -9.06
N ASN A 142 -5.68 -3.77 -8.47
CA ASN A 142 -6.11 -4.03 -7.11
C ASN A 142 -6.93 -5.33 -6.98
N HIS A 143 -7.66 -5.73 -8.03
CA HIS A 143 -8.36 -7.02 -8.08
C HIS A 143 -7.35 -8.16 -8.16
N PHE A 144 -6.35 -8.00 -9.04
CA PHE A 144 -5.21 -8.92 -9.12
C PHE A 144 -4.53 -9.09 -7.76
N CYS A 145 -4.16 -7.98 -7.10
CA CYS A 145 -3.49 -8.03 -5.81
C CYS A 145 -4.35 -8.65 -4.71
N LYS A 146 -5.67 -8.39 -4.72
CA LYS A 146 -6.62 -9.02 -3.80
C LYS A 146 -6.63 -10.53 -3.96
N ASP A 147 -6.70 -11.02 -5.21
CA ASP A 147 -6.74 -12.45 -5.50
C ASP A 147 -5.43 -13.14 -5.14
N MET A 148 -4.29 -12.54 -5.51
CA MET A 148 -2.97 -13.10 -5.22
C MET A 148 -2.69 -13.11 -3.72
N CYS A 149 -3.01 -12.03 -3.01
CA CYS A 149 -2.92 -11.96 -1.54
C CYS A 149 -3.67 -13.12 -0.89
N TYR A 150 -4.93 -13.33 -1.28
CA TYR A 150 -5.75 -14.40 -0.70
C TYR A 150 -5.18 -15.79 -1.01
N LYS A 151 -4.74 -16.03 -2.25
CA LYS A 151 -4.18 -17.32 -2.65
C LYS A 151 -2.82 -17.62 -2.01
N LEU A 152 -1.98 -16.62 -1.78
CA LEU A 152 -0.65 -16.79 -1.18
C LEU A 152 -0.67 -16.89 0.34
N THR A 153 -1.59 -16.16 1.00
CA THR A 153 -1.53 -15.92 2.45
C THR A 153 -2.84 -16.22 3.19
N GLY A 154 -3.95 -16.45 2.48
CA GLY A 154 -5.30 -16.51 3.07
C GLY A 154 -5.85 -15.18 3.58
N SER A 155 -5.06 -14.10 3.52
CA SER A 155 -5.43 -12.79 4.06
C SER A 155 -6.10 -11.89 3.03
N LYS A 156 -6.67 -10.77 3.49
CA LYS A 156 -7.37 -9.77 2.65
C LYS A 156 -6.58 -8.47 2.60
N ILE A 157 -6.55 -7.84 1.42
CA ILE A 157 -5.98 -6.49 1.28
C ILE A 157 -6.87 -5.42 1.96
N PRO A 158 -6.31 -4.28 2.39
CA PRO A 158 -7.09 -3.22 3.01
C PRO A 158 -8.15 -2.64 2.08
N LYS A 159 -9.40 -2.53 2.58
CA LYS A 159 -10.58 -2.10 1.79
C LYS A 159 -10.45 -0.73 1.13
N TRP A 160 -9.60 0.15 1.66
CA TRP A 160 -9.44 1.50 1.12
C TRP A 160 -8.59 1.54 -0.16
N VAL A 161 -7.81 0.48 -0.47
CA VAL A 161 -6.96 0.43 -1.67
C VAL A 161 -7.78 0.42 -2.96
N ASN A 162 -8.91 -0.29 -2.97
CA ASN A 162 -9.82 -0.40 -4.12
C ASN A 162 -11.22 0.13 -3.79
N ARG A 163 -11.31 1.31 -3.16
CA ARG A 163 -12.58 1.83 -2.63
C ARG A 163 -13.62 2.07 -3.72
N LEU A 164 -13.21 2.62 -4.86
CA LEU A 164 -14.14 2.97 -5.95
C LEU A 164 -14.75 1.77 -6.64
N ALA A 165 -13.93 0.79 -7.05
CA ALA A 165 -14.41 -0.44 -7.66
C ALA A 165 -15.50 -1.08 -6.80
N ARG A 166 -15.26 -1.14 -5.48
CA ARG A 166 -16.23 -1.67 -4.52
C ARG A 166 -17.54 -0.88 -4.48
N ILE A 167 -17.51 0.45 -4.57
CA ILE A 167 -18.73 1.28 -4.58
C ILE A 167 -19.50 1.02 -5.88
N ALA A 168 -18.80 1.01 -7.02
CA ALA A 168 -19.41 0.72 -8.31
C ALA A 168 -20.02 -0.70 -8.38
N GLU A 169 -19.31 -1.70 -7.86
CA GLU A 169 -19.82 -3.08 -7.75
C GLU A 169 -21.06 -3.19 -6.85
N SER A 170 -21.12 -2.42 -5.76
CA SER A 170 -22.31 -2.41 -4.90
C SER A 170 -23.51 -1.76 -5.58
N SER A 171 -23.30 -0.67 -6.33
CA SER A 171 -24.37 0.07 -7.00
C SER A 171 -24.88 -0.62 -8.27
N ALA A 172 -24.12 -1.56 -8.85
CA ALA A 172 -24.55 -2.37 -10.00
C ALA A 172 -25.41 -3.59 -9.59
N ARG A 173 -25.68 -3.78 -8.30
CA ARG A 173 -26.47 -4.91 -7.76
C ARG A 173 -27.87 -4.49 -7.26
N ASP A 174 -28.18 -3.20 -7.33
CA ASP A 174 -29.49 -2.60 -7.01
C ASP A 174 -30.21 -2.26 -8.31
#